data_AF-A0A916CZY8-F1
#
_entry.id   AF-A0A916CZY8-F1
#
_cell.length_a   1.000
_cell.length_b   1.000
_cell.length_c   1.000
_cell.angle_alpha   90.00
_cell.angle_beta   90.00
_cell.angle_gamma   90.00
#
_symmetry.space_group_name_H-M   'P 1'
#
loop_
_entity.id
_entity.type
_entity.pdbx_description
1 polymer ?
#
loop_
_entity_poly.entity_id
_entity_poly.type
_entity_poly.pdbx_seq_one_letter_code
_entity_poly.pdbx_strand_id
1 'polypeptide(L)'
;LLSYQTAAPGKKLSFMGNEIGQTSEWRSSEEVPWRLLQWPLHAGVQALVRDLNRLYVETPALHEQDFDSAGFSWIDCHDADQSVVGWLRYGCDGGFVAVMLNFTPVPRVGYRIGVPHAGAYRELLNSDSRHYGGSDMGNGDGLVATDHPWMGRPASLTLTLPPLAGVILAPVRD
;
A
#
# COMPACT_ATOMS: atom_id res chain seq x y z
N LEU A 1 0.47 -8.65 1.70
CA LEU A 1 1.74 -8.74 2.48
C LEU A 1 2.85 -7.84 1.92
N LEU A 2 3.25 -7.99 0.65
CA LEU A 2 4.35 -7.20 0.07
C LEU A 2 4.13 -5.67 0.19
N SER A 3 2.90 -5.19 -0.02
CA SER A 3 2.54 -3.78 0.20
C SER A 3 2.72 -3.35 1.67
N TYR A 4 2.29 -4.18 2.62
CA TYR A 4 2.50 -3.96 4.06
C TYR A 4 4.00 -3.85 4.37
N GLN A 5 4.79 -4.83 3.93
CA GLN A 5 6.23 -4.86 4.17
C GLN A 5 6.92 -3.61 3.59
N THR A 6 6.55 -3.22 2.37
CA THR A 6 7.11 -2.03 1.68
C THR A 6 6.76 -0.74 2.41
N ALA A 7 5.52 -0.60 2.87
CA ALA A 7 5.02 0.65 3.42
C ALA A 7 5.26 0.83 4.94
N ALA A 8 5.51 -0.26 5.67
CA ALA A 8 5.88 -0.20 7.09
C ALA A 8 7.25 0.48 7.27
N PRO A 9 7.56 1.12 8.42
CA PRO A 9 8.90 1.59 8.71
C PRO A 9 9.95 0.47 8.71
N GLY A 10 11.18 0.79 8.30
CA GLY A 10 12.33 -0.13 8.29
C GLY A 10 12.72 -0.60 6.89
N LYS A 11 13.95 -1.09 6.72
CA LYS A 11 14.48 -1.50 5.41
C LYS A 11 13.93 -2.86 4.95
N LYS A 12 13.96 -3.08 3.64
CA LYS A 12 13.25 -4.20 2.98
C LYS A 12 14.24 -5.28 2.56
N LEU A 13 13.88 -6.52 2.84
CA LEU A 13 14.61 -7.71 2.37
C LEU A 13 13.58 -8.77 2.00
N SER A 14 13.74 -9.36 0.82
CA SER A 14 12.97 -10.52 0.36
C SER A 14 13.92 -11.47 -0.36
N PHE A 15 13.74 -12.77 -0.15
CA PHE A 15 14.58 -13.79 -0.78
C PHE A 15 14.10 -14.12 -2.19
N MET A 16 15.02 -14.59 -3.04
CA MET A 16 14.71 -14.94 -4.43
C MET A 16 13.58 -15.99 -4.51
N GLY A 17 12.73 -15.86 -5.53
CA GLY A 17 11.53 -16.68 -5.70
C GLY A 17 10.27 -16.09 -5.06
N ASN A 18 10.39 -15.28 -4.00
CA ASN A 18 9.24 -14.60 -3.40
C ASN A 18 8.61 -13.59 -4.37
N GLU A 19 9.43 -12.94 -5.18
CA GLU A 19 9.02 -11.94 -6.16
C GLU A 19 8.20 -12.49 -7.32
N ILE A 20 8.15 -13.81 -7.48
CA ILE A 20 7.32 -14.48 -8.48
C ILE A 20 6.26 -15.37 -7.83
N GLY A 21 6.13 -15.36 -6.50
CA GLY A 21 5.23 -16.24 -5.77
C GLY A 21 5.56 -17.72 -5.97
N GLN A 22 6.84 -18.09 -5.82
CA GLN A 22 7.27 -19.49 -5.89
C GLN A 22 6.45 -20.36 -4.94
N THR A 23 5.84 -21.44 -5.46
CA THR A 23 4.93 -22.30 -4.69
C THR A 23 5.64 -23.45 -3.97
N SER A 24 6.78 -23.90 -4.50
CA SER A 24 7.62 -24.90 -3.84
C SER A 24 8.56 -24.24 -2.82
N GLU A 25 8.98 -24.99 -1.81
CA GLU A 25 10.10 -24.57 -0.98
C GLU A 25 11.36 -24.33 -1.81
N TRP A 26 12.23 -23.45 -1.32
CA TRP A 26 13.54 -23.24 -1.93
C TRP A 26 14.42 -24.47 -1.78
N ARG A 27 15.14 -24.82 -2.84
CA ARG A 27 16.10 -25.93 -2.88
C ARG A 27 17.43 -25.41 -3.38
N SER A 28 18.49 -25.56 -2.60
CA SER A 28 19.83 -25.08 -2.96
C SER A 28 20.44 -25.80 -4.16
N SER A 29 19.95 -27.00 -4.48
CA SER A 29 20.38 -27.82 -5.62
C SER A 29 19.62 -27.55 -6.92
N GLU A 30 18.63 -26.66 -6.90
CA GLU A 30 17.76 -26.37 -8.04
C GLU A 30 17.71 -24.85 -8.30
N GLU A 31 17.39 -24.46 -9.53
CA GLU A 31 17.13 -23.06 -9.86
C GLU A 31 15.74 -22.61 -9.37
N VAL A 32 15.58 -21.29 -9.24
CA VAL A 32 14.25 -20.69 -9.09
C VAL A 32 13.41 -21.12 -10.31
N PRO A 33 12.16 -21.60 -10.13
CA PRO A 33 11.34 -22.13 -11.23
C PRO A 33 10.79 -21.00 -12.11
N TRP A 34 11.66 -20.37 -12.92
CA TRP A 34 11.33 -19.22 -13.77
C TRP A 34 10.17 -19.45 -14.75
N ARG A 35 9.91 -20.72 -15.10
CA ARG A 35 8.71 -21.13 -15.86
C ARG A 35 7.40 -20.61 -15.24
N LEU A 36 7.37 -20.34 -13.93
CA LEU A 36 6.21 -19.79 -13.23
C LEU A 36 5.73 -18.46 -13.86
N LEU A 37 6.62 -17.67 -14.45
CA LEU A 37 6.27 -16.41 -15.11
C LEU A 37 5.43 -16.55 -16.38
N GLN A 38 5.22 -17.78 -16.88
CA GLN A 38 4.28 -18.04 -17.98
C GLN A 38 2.81 -17.95 -17.54
N TRP A 39 2.53 -18.05 -16.24
CA TRP A 39 1.17 -17.96 -15.69
C TRP A 39 0.87 -16.53 -15.20
N PRO A 40 -0.30 -15.96 -15.54
CA PRO A 40 -0.62 -14.56 -15.27
C PRO A 40 -0.50 -14.13 -13.80
N LEU A 41 -0.88 -14.98 -12.84
CA LEU A 41 -0.84 -14.63 -11.42
C LEU A 41 0.60 -14.46 -10.90
N HIS A 42 1.53 -15.30 -11.35
CA HIS A 42 2.94 -15.17 -10.99
C HIS A 42 3.59 -13.94 -11.62
N ALA A 43 3.28 -13.67 -12.89
CA ALA A 43 3.68 -12.44 -13.56
C ALA A 43 3.09 -11.18 -12.88
N GLY A 44 1.86 -11.27 -12.36
CA GLY A 44 1.19 -10.22 -11.59
C GLY A 44 1.90 -9.91 -10.27
N VAL A 45 2.33 -10.95 -9.52
CA VAL A 45 3.16 -10.76 -8.32
C VAL A 45 4.48 -10.09 -8.65
N GLN A 46 5.15 -10.49 -9.74
CA GLN A 46 6.39 -9.86 -10.18
C GLN A 46 6.18 -8.40 -10.58
N ALA A 47 5.09 -8.09 -11.28
CA ALA A 47 4.72 -6.71 -11.61
C ALA A 47 4.47 -5.88 -10.34
N LEU A 48 3.77 -6.44 -9.35
CA LEU A 48 3.54 -5.77 -8.06
C LEU A 48 4.87 -5.47 -7.36
N VAL A 49 5.81 -6.42 -7.29
CA VAL A 49 7.13 -6.19 -6.67
C VAL A 49 7.92 -5.13 -7.42
N ARG A 50 7.93 -5.16 -8.75
CA ARG A 50 8.58 -4.13 -9.58
C ARG A 50 8.02 -2.73 -9.26
N ASP A 51 6.71 -2.61 -9.19
CA ASP A 51 6.05 -1.32 -9.04
C ASP A 51 6.11 -0.82 -7.58
N LEU A 52 6.08 -1.72 -6.59
CA LEU A 52 6.40 -1.41 -5.19
C LEU A 52 7.84 -0.93 -5.00
N ASN A 53 8.82 -1.57 -5.64
CA ASN A 53 10.22 -1.15 -5.56
C ASN A 53 10.42 0.24 -6.17
N ARG A 54 9.78 0.50 -7.31
CA ARG A 54 9.81 1.82 -7.94
C ARG A 54 9.18 2.88 -7.04
N LEU A 55 7.99 2.61 -6.52
CA LEU A 55 7.30 3.49 -5.58
C LEU A 55 8.15 3.78 -4.34
N TYR A 56 8.79 2.74 -3.77
CA TYR A 56 9.65 2.87 -2.59
C TYR A 56 10.83 3.82 -2.84
N VAL A 57 11.49 3.73 -4.01
CA VAL A 57 12.61 4.61 -4.36
C VAL A 57 12.15 6.03 -4.71
N GLU A 58 11.04 6.17 -5.44
CA GLU A 58 10.54 7.47 -5.92
C GLU A 58 9.80 8.27 -4.84
N THR A 59 9.45 7.65 -3.70
CA THR A 59 8.68 8.29 -2.62
C THR A 59 9.53 8.41 -1.35
N PRO A 60 10.16 9.56 -1.09
CA PRO A 60 11.04 9.77 0.07
C PRO A 60 10.39 9.42 1.41
N ALA A 61 9.09 9.71 1.56
CA ALA A 61 8.32 9.38 2.76
C ALA A 61 8.36 7.89 3.16
N LEU A 62 8.56 6.98 2.21
CA LEU A 62 8.62 5.54 2.48
C LEU A 62 9.96 5.09 3.07
N HIS A 63 11.02 5.91 3.05
CA HIS A 63 12.37 5.45 3.40
C HIS A 63 13.29 6.44 4.11
N GLU A 64 13.07 7.76 4.01
CA GLU A 64 13.98 8.76 4.61
C GLU A 64 13.97 8.72 6.14
N GLN A 65 12.78 8.54 6.74
CA GLN A 65 12.58 8.61 8.19
C GLN A 65 12.18 7.26 8.81
N ASP A 66 12.74 6.15 8.32
CA ASP A 66 12.39 4.80 8.83
C ASP A 66 12.72 4.57 10.32
N PHE A 67 13.67 5.34 10.87
CA PHE A 67 14.19 5.17 12.23
C PHE A 67 13.93 6.39 13.12
N ASP A 68 13.01 7.27 12.70
CA ASP A 68 12.55 8.42 13.45
C ASP A 68 11.03 8.30 13.65
N SER A 69 10.54 8.60 14.86
CA SER A 69 9.10 8.60 15.13
C SER A 69 8.36 9.66 14.31
N ALA A 70 9.03 10.72 13.86
CA ALA A 70 8.46 11.72 12.96
C ALA A 70 8.08 11.13 11.59
N GLY A 71 8.70 10.01 11.17
CA GLY A 71 8.45 9.34 9.89
C GLY A 71 7.17 8.51 9.83
N PHE A 72 6.45 8.36 10.95
CA PHE A 72 5.31 7.46 11.07
C PHE A 72 4.21 8.04 11.97
N SER A 73 2.96 7.87 11.58
CA SER A 73 1.83 8.21 12.45
C SER A 73 0.62 7.35 12.14
N TRP A 74 0.01 6.71 13.14
CA TRP A 74 -1.23 5.95 12.93
C TRP A 74 -2.36 6.86 12.40
N ILE A 75 -3.16 6.32 11.48
CA ILE A 75 -4.48 6.84 11.16
C ILE A 75 -5.49 6.09 12.01
N ASP A 76 -5.48 4.76 11.91
CA ASP A 76 -6.22 3.86 12.79
C ASP A 76 -5.55 2.48 12.84
N CYS A 77 -5.55 1.89 14.03
CA CYS A 77 -5.10 0.52 14.29
C CYS A 77 -6.06 -0.23 15.23
N HIS A 78 -7.24 0.34 15.53
CA HIS A 78 -8.22 -0.23 16.46
C HIS A 78 -9.36 -0.98 15.76
N ASP A 79 -9.50 -0.89 14.44
CA ASP A 79 -10.55 -1.56 13.65
C ASP A 79 -10.27 -3.06 13.45
N ALA A 80 -10.12 -3.77 14.57
CA ALA A 80 -9.85 -5.20 14.61
C ALA A 80 -10.99 -6.02 14.01
N ASP A 81 -12.24 -5.60 14.22
CA ASP A 81 -13.45 -6.25 13.71
C ASP A 81 -13.49 -6.30 12.18
N GLN A 82 -12.95 -5.27 11.50
CA GLN A 82 -12.82 -5.25 10.05
C GLN A 82 -11.45 -5.69 9.54
N SER A 83 -10.50 -5.90 10.45
CA SER A 83 -9.08 -6.14 10.18
C SER A 83 -8.50 -5.11 9.20
N VAL A 84 -8.82 -3.85 9.45
CA VAL A 84 -8.29 -2.71 8.71
C VAL A 84 -7.26 -1.99 9.57
N VAL A 85 -6.14 -1.65 8.96
CA VAL A 85 -5.11 -0.81 9.58
C VAL A 85 -4.68 0.27 8.61
N GLY A 86 -4.35 1.44 9.15
CA GLY A 86 -3.91 2.57 8.34
C GLY A 86 -2.94 3.49 9.06
N TRP A 87 -1.97 4.02 8.33
CA TRP A 87 -0.97 4.94 8.86
C TRP A 87 -0.50 5.93 7.80
N LEU A 88 0.19 6.96 8.28
CA LEU A 88 0.93 7.92 7.47
C LEU A 88 2.42 7.60 7.54
N ARG A 89 3.09 7.83 6.41
CA ARG A 89 4.55 7.87 6.30
C ARG A 89 4.97 9.27 5.89
N TYR A 90 5.99 9.84 6.52
CA TYR A 90 6.45 11.20 6.27
C TYR A 90 7.90 11.24 5.76
N GLY A 91 8.16 12.11 4.79
CA GLY A 91 9.50 12.45 4.30
C GLY A 91 10.09 13.64 5.05
N CYS A 92 11.39 13.84 4.94
CA CYS A 92 12.08 14.98 5.54
C CYS A 92 11.62 16.33 4.95
N ASP A 93 11.07 16.31 3.72
CA ASP A 93 10.49 17.46 3.04
C ASP A 93 9.08 17.83 3.52
N GLY A 94 8.53 17.11 4.50
CA GLY A 94 7.15 17.26 4.98
C GLY A 94 6.10 16.60 4.08
N GLY A 95 6.50 16.03 2.94
CA GLY A 95 5.64 15.20 2.12
C GLY A 95 5.21 13.94 2.87
N PHE A 96 4.04 13.40 2.53
CA PHE A 96 3.55 12.18 3.16
C PHE A 96 2.75 11.30 2.20
N VAL A 97 2.63 10.03 2.57
CA VAL A 97 1.68 9.10 1.99
C VAL A 97 0.79 8.51 3.06
N ALA A 98 -0.47 8.22 2.71
CA ALA A 98 -1.38 7.45 3.53
C ALA A 98 -1.42 6.00 3.03
N VAL A 99 -1.31 5.06 3.95
CA VAL A 99 -1.29 3.62 3.69
C VAL A 99 -2.50 3.03 4.37
N MET A 100 -3.34 2.34 3.62
CA MET A 100 -4.52 1.64 4.13
C MET A 100 -4.48 0.17 3.69
N LEU A 101 -4.73 -0.73 4.63
CA LEU A 101 -4.69 -2.18 4.37
C LEU A 101 -5.98 -2.82 4.87
N ASN A 102 -6.61 -3.61 4.01
CA ASN A 102 -7.74 -4.47 4.36
C ASN A 102 -7.26 -5.92 4.34
N PHE A 103 -7.25 -6.57 5.51
CA PHE A 103 -6.79 -7.96 5.64
C PHE A 103 -7.91 -8.99 5.55
N THR A 104 -9.10 -8.60 5.09
CA THR A 104 -10.21 -9.51 4.85
C THR A 104 -10.61 -9.50 3.37
N PRO A 105 -11.24 -10.57 2.87
CA PRO A 105 -11.78 -10.60 1.51
C PRO A 105 -13.08 -9.78 1.36
N VAL A 106 -13.55 -9.11 2.42
CA VAL A 106 -14.74 -8.26 2.37
C VAL A 106 -14.31 -6.84 1.99
N PRO A 107 -14.71 -6.29 0.83
CA PRO A 107 -14.36 -4.92 0.47
C PRO A 107 -15.03 -3.91 1.40
N ARG A 108 -14.37 -2.77 1.64
CA ARG A 108 -14.92 -1.67 2.45
C ARG A 108 -15.20 -0.47 1.55
N VAL A 109 -16.44 -0.36 1.08
CA VAL A 109 -16.89 0.80 0.29
C VAL A 109 -17.32 1.90 1.23
N GLY A 110 -16.96 3.15 0.93
CA GLY A 110 -17.35 4.28 1.76
C GLY A 110 -16.58 4.39 3.08
N TYR A 111 -15.41 3.74 3.18
CA TYR A 111 -14.59 3.78 4.39
C TYR A 111 -14.00 5.18 4.56
N ARG A 112 -14.12 5.78 5.75
CA ARG A 112 -13.62 7.15 6.00
C ARG A 112 -12.32 7.11 6.78
N ILE A 113 -11.32 7.84 6.29
CA ILE A 113 -10.02 7.98 6.95
C ILE A 113 -9.72 9.45 7.25
N GLY A 114 -9.06 9.69 8.39
CA GLY A 114 -8.53 11.01 8.72
C GLY A 114 -7.21 11.27 8.00
N VAL A 115 -7.03 12.46 7.43
CA VAL A 115 -5.81 12.88 6.71
C VAL A 115 -5.36 14.29 7.14
N PRO A 116 -4.06 14.64 6.99
CA PRO A 116 -3.54 15.93 7.46
C PRO A 116 -4.14 17.17 6.80
N HIS A 117 -4.53 17.09 5.52
CA HIS A 117 -4.99 18.25 4.73
C HIS A 117 -6.18 17.88 3.84
N ALA A 118 -7.06 18.85 3.59
CA ALA A 118 -8.06 18.74 2.54
C ALA A 118 -7.41 18.85 1.14
N GLY A 119 -8.16 18.52 0.10
CA GLY A 119 -7.71 18.60 -1.29
C GLY A 119 -7.70 17.25 -2.01
N ALA A 120 -7.12 17.22 -3.20
CA ALA A 120 -7.07 16.03 -4.04
C ALA A 120 -5.98 15.05 -3.58
N TYR A 121 -6.32 13.77 -3.61
CA TYR A 121 -5.45 12.64 -3.32
C TYR A 121 -5.49 11.68 -4.51
N ARG A 122 -4.32 11.19 -4.91
CA ARG A 122 -4.19 10.17 -5.94
C ARG A 122 -3.78 8.84 -5.33
N GLU A 123 -4.29 7.76 -5.93
CA GLU A 123 -3.86 6.41 -5.66
C GLU A 123 -2.50 6.16 -6.33
N LEU A 124 -1.44 6.07 -5.52
CA LEU A 124 -0.09 5.76 -6.01
C LEU A 124 0.07 4.27 -6.33
N LEU A 125 -0.56 3.42 -5.52
CA LEU A 125 -0.58 1.98 -5.71
C LEU A 125 -1.81 1.37 -5.05
N ASN A 126 -2.38 0.38 -5.74
CA ASN A 126 -3.44 -0.47 -5.24
C ASN A 126 -3.12 -1.92 -5.64
N SER A 127 -2.89 -2.76 -4.65
CA SER A 127 -2.49 -4.15 -4.89
C SER A 127 -3.62 -5.03 -5.46
N ASP A 128 -4.86 -4.55 -5.48
CA ASP A 128 -5.99 -5.23 -6.11
C ASP A 128 -6.16 -4.86 -7.60
N SER A 129 -5.28 -4.04 -8.17
CA SER A 129 -5.35 -3.74 -9.60
C SER A 129 -5.31 -5.01 -10.46
N ARG A 130 -6.06 -5.02 -11.56
CA ARG A 130 -6.00 -6.09 -12.58
C ARG A 130 -4.58 -6.31 -13.12
N HIS A 131 -3.71 -5.31 -13.08
CA HIS A 131 -2.31 -5.42 -13.48
C HIS A 131 -1.50 -6.38 -12.61
N TYR A 132 -1.96 -6.64 -11.38
CA TYR A 132 -1.35 -7.57 -10.43
C TYR A 132 -2.17 -8.85 -10.25
N GLY A 133 -3.28 -9.00 -11.00
CA GLY A 133 -4.20 -10.14 -10.89
C GLY A 133 -5.31 -9.97 -9.83
N GLY A 134 -5.55 -8.75 -9.35
CA GLY A 134 -6.65 -8.46 -8.43
C GLY A 134 -7.99 -8.22 -9.13
N SER A 135 -9.01 -7.88 -8.34
CA SER A 135 -10.40 -7.68 -8.79
C SER A 135 -10.66 -6.33 -9.46
N ASP A 136 -9.66 -5.44 -9.46
CA ASP A 136 -9.69 -4.09 -10.02
C ASP A 136 -10.66 -3.13 -9.31
N MET A 137 -11.00 -3.42 -8.05
CA MET A 137 -11.67 -2.44 -7.21
C MET A 137 -10.69 -1.33 -6.84
N GLY A 138 -11.12 -0.07 -6.94
CA GLY A 138 -10.26 1.07 -6.66
C GLY A 138 -11.03 2.37 -6.51
N ASN A 139 -10.31 3.47 -6.57
CA ASN A 139 -10.84 4.80 -6.23
C ASN A 139 -11.01 5.73 -7.44
N GLY A 140 -10.90 5.20 -8.67
CA GLY A 140 -11.17 5.94 -9.91
C GLY A 140 -10.24 7.13 -10.13
N ASP A 141 -10.79 8.24 -10.65
CA ASP A 141 -10.06 9.44 -11.07
C ASP A 141 -9.47 10.28 -9.92
N GLY A 142 -9.60 9.81 -8.67
CA GLY A 142 -8.99 10.43 -7.50
C GLY A 142 -9.96 10.57 -6.34
N LEU A 143 -9.38 10.85 -5.18
CA LEU A 143 -10.08 11.04 -3.92
C LEU A 143 -10.01 12.51 -3.53
N VAL A 144 -11.08 13.05 -2.95
CA VAL A 144 -11.08 14.43 -2.46
C VAL A 144 -11.33 14.41 -0.96
N ALA A 145 -10.35 14.91 -0.22
CA ALA A 145 -10.48 15.17 1.20
C ALA A 145 -11.15 16.52 1.44
N THR A 146 -12.03 16.58 2.42
CA THR A 146 -12.71 17.81 2.86
C THR A 146 -12.31 18.14 4.29
N ASP A 147 -12.56 19.39 4.71
CA ASP A 147 -12.35 19.88 6.09
C ASP A 147 -13.40 19.31 7.06
N HIS A 148 -13.53 17.99 7.07
CA HIS A 148 -14.39 17.24 7.98
C HIS A 148 -13.52 16.39 8.92
N PRO A 149 -13.34 16.82 10.19
CA PRO A 149 -12.46 16.12 11.11
C PRO A 149 -12.86 14.67 11.35
N TRP A 150 -11.88 13.76 11.31
CA TRP A 150 -12.08 12.32 11.54
C TRP A 150 -10.79 11.68 12.06
N MET A 151 -10.91 10.66 12.92
CA MET A 151 -9.75 9.93 13.48
C MET A 151 -8.64 10.84 14.03
N GLY A 152 -9.02 11.92 14.71
CA GLY A 152 -8.08 12.89 15.30
C GLY A 152 -7.33 13.78 14.30
N ARG A 153 -7.78 13.85 13.03
CA ARG A 153 -7.20 14.70 11.99
C ARG A 153 -8.18 15.75 11.48
N PRO A 154 -7.69 16.90 10.96
CA PRO A 154 -8.55 18.02 10.60
C PRO A 154 -9.37 17.78 9.31
N ALA A 155 -8.87 16.95 8.41
CA ALA A 155 -9.54 16.61 7.16
C ALA A 155 -9.83 15.10 7.08
N SER A 156 -10.75 14.71 6.20
CA SER A 156 -11.02 13.31 5.91
C SER A 156 -11.45 13.10 4.47
N LEU A 157 -11.23 11.88 3.99
CA LEU A 157 -11.73 11.42 2.70
C LEU A 157 -12.42 10.08 2.86
N THR A 158 -13.27 9.77 1.90
CA THR A 158 -13.97 8.49 1.82
C THR A 158 -13.43 7.71 0.63
N LEU A 159 -13.00 6.46 0.87
CA LEU A 159 -12.40 5.60 -0.15
C LEU A 159 -13.00 4.19 -0.13
N THR A 160 -12.78 3.48 -1.22
CA THR A 160 -12.97 2.03 -1.31
C THR A 160 -11.66 1.35 -0.92
N LEU A 161 -11.71 0.48 0.09
CA LEU A 161 -10.64 -0.47 0.40
C LEU A 161 -10.96 -1.81 -0.29
N PRO A 162 -10.17 -2.23 -1.29
CA PRO A 162 -10.40 -3.49 -1.99
C PRO A 162 -10.22 -4.72 -1.06
N PRO A 163 -10.69 -5.90 -1.47
CA PRO A 163 -10.53 -7.11 -0.67
C PRO A 163 -9.06 -7.55 -0.62
N LEU A 164 -8.56 -7.93 0.56
CA LEU A 164 -7.18 -8.42 0.77
C LEU A 164 -6.08 -7.52 0.17
N ALA A 165 -6.27 -6.20 0.20
CA ALA A 165 -5.45 -5.26 -0.55
C ALA A 165 -4.78 -4.20 0.32
N GLY A 166 -3.70 -3.63 -0.22
CA GLY A 166 -3.10 -2.40 0.26
C GLY A 166 -3.23 -1.27 -0.76
N VAL A 167 -3.66 -0.11 -0.27
CA VAL A 167 -3.82 1.14 -1.02
C VAL A 167 -2.86 2.18 -0.44
N ILE A 168 -2.08 2.84 -1.31
CA ILE A 168 -1.16 3.91 -0.95
C ILE A 168 -1.60 5.18 -1.66
N LEU A 169 -1.88 6.24 -0.90
CA LEU A 169 -2.37 7.52 -1.39
C LEU A 169 -1.34 8.62 -1.13
N ALA A 170 -1.28 9.62 -2.01
CA ALA A 170 -0.57 10.87 -1.76
C ALA A 170 -1.44 12.07 -2.14
N PRO A 171 -1.25 13.23 -1.48
CA PRO A 171 -1.80 14.48 -1.96
C PRO A 171 -1.33 14.75 -3.40
N VAL A 172 -2.22 15.29 -4.23
CA VAL A 172 -1.85 15.87 -5.52
C VAL A 172 -1.22 17.23 -5.22
N ARG A 173 0.06 17.40 -5.56
CA ARG A 173 0.72 18.71 -5.51
C ARG A 173 0.34 19.46 -6.79
N ASP A 174 -0.09 20.72 -6.65
CA ASP A 174 -0.23 21.66 -7.77
C ASP A 174 1.13 22.02 -8.38
#